data_AF-A0A847I8C4-F1
#
_entry.id   AF-A0A847I8C4-F1
#
_cell.length_a   1.000
_cell.length_b   1.000
_cell.length_c   1.000
_cell.angle_alpha   90.00
_cell.angle_beta   90.00
_cell.angle_gamma   90.00
#
_symmetry.space_group_name_H-M   'P 1'
#
loop_
_entity.id
_entity.type
_entity.pdbx_description
1 polymer ?
#
loop_
_entity_poly.entity_id
_entity_poly.type
_entity_poly.pdbx_seq_one_letter_code
_entity_poly.pdbx_strand_id
1 'polypeptide(L)'
;MTDTFAGVLQVAAVLVVLAAVYVPLGDYMARVYTSPRDAPPERLVYRLLGVNPRGEQTARAYGLSVLAFTAVSVIALYALQRLQGHLPWSDGKPGMSPTVAFNTAISFVTNTNWQSYSPEAAISNLTQMLGLAVQNFLSAAVGMAVAAALIRGIARRRGTGEIGNFWVDLIRGTVRILLPLALIVATILVLQGAVQSWRTGAMTTLFDGTRSRVPLGPFASQEAIKLLGTNGGGTYGANSAHPFSNPMPLTNVVSVVAILIIPVSLTRTYGTMVRDRRQGLTLLGVMAVIWGAMLAFVWTMESRTSGVASQAAGAMLEGKETRFGIPASALFAVSTTGTSTGAVNSAHDSFSAAGGGGLLWNMLLGEVAPGGVGSGLYGLLVLAIITVFVGGLLVGRSPEFLGKRIGRREITLAALYVLVMPTLVLTGTAITVLLGSTPDVL
;
A
#
# COMPACT_ATOMS: atom_id res chain seq x y z
N MET A 1 7.94 -16.64 -27.83
CA MET A 1 7.55 -16.98 -26.44
C MET A 1 6.06 -16.74 -26.35
N THR A 2 5.24 -17.68 -25.85
CA THR A 2 3.80 -17.41 -25.67
C THR A 2 3.59 -16.48 -24.48
N ASP A 3 2.55 -15.65 -24.52
CA ASP A 3 2.23 -14.71 -23.43
C ASP A 3 2.05 -15.45 -22.10
N THR A 4 1.42 -16.63 -22.13
CA THR A 4 1.25 -17.47 -20.94
C THR A 4 2.59 -17.88 -20.33
N PHE A 5 3.55 -18.34 -21.14
CA PHE A 5 4.86 -18.73 -20.63
C PHE A 5 5.62 -17.53 -20.05
N ALA A 6 5.55 -16.37 -20.71
CA ALA A 6 6.11 -15.13 -20.17
C ALA A 6 5.50 -14.77 -18.81
N GLY A 7 4.18 -14.88 -18.68
CA GLY A 7 3.45 -14.66 -17.43
C GLY A 7 3.89 -15.60 -16.32
N VAL A 8 4.02 -16.90 -16.60
CA VAL A 8 4.49 -17.89 -15.62
C VAL A 8 5.91 -17.58 -15.15
N LEU A 9 6.80 -17.17 -16.05
CA LEU A 9 8.15 -16.75 -15.69
C LEU A 9 8.16 -15.50 -14.80
N GLN A 10 7.26 -14.54 -15.06
CA GLN A 10 7.13 -13.35 -14.21
C GLN A 10 6.62 -13.71 -12.82
N VAL A 11 5.60 -14.57 -12.70
CA VAL A 11 5.12 -15.09 -11.40
C VAL A 11 6.25 -15.81 -10.67
N ALA A 12 6.98 -16.69 -11.36
CA ALA A 12 8.10 -17.41 -10.78
C ALA A 12 9.21 -16.45 -10.30
N ALA A 13 9.55 -15.43 -11.08
CA ALA A 13 10.54 -14.42 -10.68
C ALA A 13 10.11 -13.68 -9.40
N VAL A 14 8.84 -13.26 -9.30
CA VAL A 14 8.30 -12.64 -8.09
C VAL A 14 8.43 -13.58 -6.90
N LEU A 15 7.99 -14.84 -7.03
CA LEU A 15 8.02 -15.80 -5.93
C LEU A 15 9.45 -16.14 -5.48
N VAL A 16 10.39 -16.28 -6.41
CA VAL A 16 11.81 -16.53 -6.11
C VAL A 16 12.41 -15.37 -5.33
N VAL A 17 12.17 -14.12 -5.76
CA VAL A 17 12.67 -12.94 -5.04
C VAL A 17 12.06 -12.85 -3.65
N LEU A 18 10.74 -13.01 -3.52
CA LEU A 18 10.05 -12.97 -2.22
C LEU A 18 10.57 -14.07 -1.27
N ALA A 19 10.77 -15.29 -1.77
CA ALA A 19 11.31 -16.40 -0.99
C ALA A 19 12.75 -16.12 -0.52
N ALA A 20 13.59 -15.56 -1.40
CA ALA A 20 14.98 -15.23 -1.08
C ALA A 20 15.08 -14.15 0.00
N VAL A 21 14.22 -13.14 -0.02
CA VAL A 21 14.26 -12.03 0.96
C VAL A 21 13.46 -12.30 2.23
N TYR A 22 12.53 -13.27 2.22
CA TYR A 22 11.58 -13.52 3.31
C TYR A 22 12.23 -13.60 4.69
N VAL A 23 13.28 -14.43 4.82
CA VAL A 23 14.02 -14.60 6.07
C VAL A 23 14.89 -13.39 6.40
N PRO A 24 15.84 -12.97 5.54
CA PRO A 24 16.76 -11.89 5.89
C PRO A 24 16.05 -10.56 6.16
N LEU A 25 15.07 -10.19 5.34
CA LEU A 25 14.32 -8.95 5.50
C LEU A 25 13.36 -9.03 6.70
N GLY A 26 12.60 -10.11 6.85
CA GLY A 26 11.68 -10.25 7.98
C GLY A 26 12.40 -10.32 9.35
N ASP A 27 13.55 -10.99 9.43
CA ASP A 27 14.36 -10.99 10.65
C ASP A 27 15.03 -9.63 10.88
N TYR A 28 15.41 -8.91 9.82
CA TYR A 28 15.92 -7.54 9.92
C TYR A 28 14.85 -6.58 10.45
N MET A 29 13.65 -6.58 9.89
CA MET A 29 12.53 -5.75 10.35
C MET A 29 12.19 -6.04 11.83
N ALA A 30 12.20 -7.31 12.24
CA ALA A 30 12.02 -7.67 13.65
C ALA A 30 13.11 -7.04 14.53
N ARG A 31 14.38 -7.06 14.09
CA ARG A 31 15.47 -6.36 14.80
C ARG A 31 15.28 -4.85 14.82
N VAL A 32 14.78 -4.23 13.75
CA VAL A 32 14.50 -2.78 13.72
C VAL A 32 13.53 -2.38 14.83
N TYR A 33 12.45 -3.13 15.00
CA TYR A 33 11.42 -2.86 16.02
C TYR A 33 11.75 -3.38 17.43
N THR A 34 12.82 -4.14 17.62
CA THR A 34 13.20 -4.67 18.95
C THR A 34 14.57 -4.18 19.43
N SER A 35 15.36 -3.57 18.56
CA SER A 35 16.72 -3.13 18.88
C SER A 35 16.72 -2.03 19.95
N PRO A 36 17.57 -2.13 20.97
CA PRO A 36 17.79 -1.05 21.93
C PRO A 36 18.77 0.00 21.39
N ARG A 37 19.28 -0.12 20.15
CA ARG A 37 20.29 0.80 19.59
C ARG A 37 19.67 1.77 18.60
N ASP A 38 20.00 3.04 18.77
CA ASP A 38 19.59 4.15 17.90
C ASP A 38 20.74 4.52 16.97
N ALA A 39 20.45 4.62 15.66
CA ALA A 39 21.43 4.98 14.65
C ALA A 39 21.67 6.50 14.64
N PRO A 40 22.82 7.00 14.15
CA PRO A 40 23.08 8.44 14.09
C PRO A 40 21.97 9.30 13.46
N PRO A 41 21.38 8.95 12.28
CA PRO A 41 20.31 9.77 11.70
C PRO A 41 19.06 9.81 12.58
N GLU A 42 18.74 8.73 13.28
CA GLU A 42 17.61 8.70 14.22
C GLU A 42 17.83 9.61 15.41
N ARG A 43 19.03 9.61 16.00
CA ARG A 43 19.36 10.44 17.16
C ARG A 43 19.21 11.92 16.85
N LEU A 44 19.58 12.33 15.64
CA LEU A 44 19.39 13.70 15.17
C LEU A 44 17.90 14.05 15.12
N VAL A 45 17.09 13.20 14.48
CA VAL A 45 15.63 13.41 14.39
C VAL A 45 14.99 13.41 15.78
N TYR A 46 15.37 12.49 16.66
CA TYR A 46 14.88 12.46 18.05
C TYR A 46 15.19 13.75 18.80
N ARG A 47 16.41 14.29 18.64
CA ARG A 47 16.81 15.55 19.28
C ARG A 47 16.04 16.76 18.73
N LEU A 48 15.83 16.82 17.42
CA LEU A 48 15.09 17.92 16.78
C LEU A 48 13.61 17.90 17.15
N LEU A 49 13.02 16.72 17.31
CA LEU A 49 11.59 16.55 17.65
C LEU A 49 11.34 16.43 19.16
N GLY A 50 12.37 16.47 20.00
CA GLY A 50 12.23 16.26 21.46
C GLY A 50 11.75 14.86 21.85
N VAL A 51 11.94 13.86 20.99
CA VAL A 51 11.53 12.48 21.26
C VAL A 51 12.51 11.84 22.22
N ASN A 52 12.02 11.35 23.36
CA ASN A 52 12.79 10.46 24.24
C ASN A 52 12.66 9.01 23.73
N PRO A 53 13.69 8.42 23.09
CA PRO A 53 13.59 7.07 22.52
C PRO A 53 13.49 5.96 23.57
N ARG A 54 13.75 6.27 24.85
CA ARG A 54 13.65 5.32 25.97
C ARG A 54 12.31 5.40 26.70
N GLY A 55 11.50 6.42 26.43
CA GLY A 55 10.17 6.52 27.02
C GLY A 55 9.21 5.56 26.34
N GLU A 56 8.75 4.54 27.05
CA GLU A 56 7.68 3.66 26.55
C GLU A 56 6.30 4.31 26.75
N GLN A 57 5.35 3.95 25.88
CA GLN A 57 3.98 4.44 25.87
C GLN A 57 3.00 3.30 26.15
N THR A 58 1.98 3.58 26.94
CA THR A 58 0.80 2.70 27.07
C THR A 58 0.04 2.63 25.75
N ALA A 59 -0.80 1.60 25.56
CA ALA A 59 -1.64 1.48 24.36
C ALA A 59 -2.49 2.73 24.06
N ARG A 60 -3.01 3.39 25.10
CA ARG A 60 -3.76 4.64 24.97
C ARG A 60 -2.87 5.79 24.47
N ALA A 61 -1.70 5.98 25.08
CA ALA A 61 -0.78 7.05 24.70
C ALA A 61 -0.22 6.84 23.28
N TYR A 62 0.07 5.60 22.90
CA TYR A 62 0.50 5.24 21.55
C TYR A 62 -0.59 5.55 20.52
N GLY A 63 -1.84 5.12 20.77
CA GLY A 63 -2.98 5.40 19.89
C GLY A 63 -3.25 6.90 19.73
N LEU A 64 -3.17 7.68 20.82
CA LEU A 64 -3.28 9.14 20.74
C LEU A 64 -2.15 9.78 19.93
N SER A 65 -0.93 9.23 20.01
CA SER A 65 0.20 9.72 19.20
C SER A 65 -0.02 9.48 17.71
N VAL A 66 -0.55 8.31 17.34
CA VAL A 66 -0.97 8.00 15.96
C VAL A 66 -2.02 9.01 15.48
N LEU A 67 -3.09 9.21 16.25
CA LEU A 67 -4.18 10.12 15.87
C LEU A 67 -3.71 11.57 15.74
N ALA A 68 -2.89 12.05 16.68
CA ALA A 68 -2.34 13.40 16.63
C ALA A 68 -1.43 13.59 15.40
N PHE A 69 -0.56 12.62 15.12
CA PHE A 69 0.31 12.66 13.95
C PHE A 69 -0.48 12.66 12.64
N THR A 70 -1.52 11.83 12.54
CA THR A 70 -2.44 11.79 11.40
C THR A 70 -3.14 13.13 11.20
N ALA A 71 -3.69 13.74 12.27
CA ALA A 71 -4.39 15.02 12.17
C ALA A 71 -3.46 16.15 11.68
N VAL A 72 -2.25 16.24 12.24
CA VAL A 72 -1.24 17.21 11.81
C VAL A 72 -0.84 16.99 10.35
N SER A 73 -0.67 15.73 9.94
CA SER A 73 -0.31 15.37 8.56
C SER A 73 -1.39 15.77 7.56
N VAL A 74 -2.68 15.57 7.88
CA VAL A 74 -3.81 16.01 7.04
C VAL A 74 -3.81 17.53 6.90
N ILE A 75 -3.70 18.27 8.01
CA ILE A 75 -3.70 19.74 7.99
C ILE A 75 -2.53 20.27 7.17
N ALA A 76 -1.33 19.74 7.38
CA ALA A 76 -0.13 20.16 6.67
C ALA A 76 -0.23 19.90 5.16
N LEU A 77 -0.67 18.69 4.77
CA LEU A 77 -0.82 18.34 3.36
C LEU A 77 -1.96 19.12 2.69
N TYR A 78 -3.07 19.36 3.39
CA TYR A 78 -4.15 20.22 2.92
C TYR A 78 -3.65 21.64 2.64
N ALA A 79 -2.95 22.26 3.61
CA ALA A 79 -2.40 23.59 3.46
C ALA A 79 -1.40 23.67 2.29
N LEU A 80 -0.50 22.70 2.15
CA LEU A 80 0.47 22.65 1.05
C LEU A 80 -0.19 22.64 -0.32
N GLN A 81 -1.27 21.86 -0.50
CA GLN A 81 -2.02 21.79 -1.75
C GLN A 81 -2.79 23.08 -2.05
N ARG A 82 -3.39 23.70 -1.03
CA ARG A 82 -4.10 24.98 -1.17
C ARG A 82 -3.15 26.12 -1.53
N LEU A 83 -1.94 26.09 -0.99
CA LEU A 83 -0.93 27.13 -1.20
C LEU A 83 -0.02 26.88 -2.40
N GLN A 84 -0.10 25.72 -3.06
CA GLN A 84 0.88 25.30 -4.07
C GLN A 84 1.14 26.32 -5.18
N GLY A 85 0.12 27.09 -5.58
CA GLY A 85 0.26 28.10 -6.65
C GLY A 85 1.20 29.26 -6.28
N HIS A 86 1.44 29.47 -4.98
CA HIS A 86 2.33 30.50 -4.45
C HIS A 86 3.72 29.96 -4.12
N LEU A 87 3.94 28.64 -4.26
CA LEU A 87 5.19 27.99 -3.93
C LEU A 87 6.10 27.87 -5.17
N PRO A 88 7.43 27.71 -4.98
CA PRO A 88 8.35 27.39 -6.07
C PRO A 88 7.93 26.10 -6.80
N TRP A 89 8.29 25.98 -8.08
CA TRP A 89 7.93 24.84 -8.93
C TRP A 89 6.42 24.56 -9.05
N SER A 90 5.58 25.58 -8.85
CA SER A 90 4.14 25.50 -9.15
C SER A 90 3.87 25.19 -10.63
N ASP A 91 4.78 25.61 -11.52
CA ASP A 91 4.67 25.38 -12.96
C ASP A 91 3.36 25.95 -13.54
N GLY A 92 2.91 27.09 -13.00
CA GLY A 92 1.66 27.75 -13.37
C GLY A 92 0.40 27.11 -12.80
N LYS A 93 0.51 26.02 -12.03
CA LYS A 93 -0.65 25.34 -11.43
C LYS A 93 -1.20 26.15 -10.25
N PRO A 94 -2.51 26.42 -10.18
CA PRO A 94 -3.12 27.12 -9.06
C PRO A 94 -3.20 26.24 -7.81
N GLY A 95 -3.60 26.83 -6.68
CA GLY A 95 -4.03 26.07 -5.50
C GLY A 95 -5.20 25.13 -5.83
N MET A 96 -5.11 23.86 -5.45
CA MET A 96 -6.20 22.88 -5.66
C MET A 96 -7.48 23.31 -4.96
N SER A 97 -8.67 23.04 -5.51
CA SER A 97 -9.93 23.40 -4.84
C SER A 97 -10.02 22.82 -3.41
N PRO A 98 -10.76 23.46 -2.49
CA PRO A 98 -10.86 23.01 -1.10
C PRO A 98 -11.29 21.54 -0.96
N THR A 99 -12.28 21.10 -1.74
CA THR A 99 -12.83 19.75 -1.67
C THR A 99 -11.83 18.70 -2.17
N VAL A 100 -11.16 18.94 -3.29
CA VAL A 100 -10.16 18.00 -3.83
C VAL A 100 -8.90 17.99 -2.96
N ALA A 101 -8.45 19.15 -2.45
CA ALA A 101 -7.32 19.21 -1.52
C ALA A 101 -7.60 18.45 -0.22
N PHE A 102 -8.82 18.56 0.32
CA PHE A 102 -9.25 17.84 1.52
C PHE A 102 -9.30 16.33 1.28
N ASN A 103 -9.96 15.90 0.20
CA ASN A 103 -10.02 14.49 -0.18
C ASN A 103 -8.62 13.90 -0.37
N THR A 104 -7.75 14.59 -1.11
CA THR A 104 -6.38 14.15 -1.38
C THR A 104 -5.53 14.11 -0.11
N ALA A 105 -5.69 15.08 0.79
CA ALA A 105 -4.96 15.09 2.06
C ALA A 105 -5.34 13.89 2.94
N ILE A 106 -6.63 13.60 3.09
CA ILE A 106 -7.09 12.41 3.82
C ILE A 106 -6.55 11.16 3.13
N SER A 107 -6.79 11.04 1.83
CA SER A 107 -6.44 9.90 1.00
C SER A 107 -4.97 9.47 1.12
N PHE A 108 -4.03 10.42 1.07
CA PHE A 108 -2.59 10.12 1.20
C PHE A 108 -2.18 9.83 2.64
N VAL A 109 -2.78 10.49 3.63
CA VAL A 109 -2.48 10.23 5.04
C VAL A 109 -3.06 8.89 5.52
N THR A 110 -4.19 8.46 4.94
CA THR A 110 -4.82 7.16 5.22
C THR A 110 -4.22 6.01 4.41
N ASN A 111 -3.12 6.24 3.69
CA ASN A 111 -2.44 5.24 2.86
C ASN A 111 -3.32 4.66 1.73
N THR A 112 -4.34 5.40 1.29
CA THR A 112 -5.30 4.98 0.26
C THR A 112 -4.92 5.50 -1.12
N ASN A 113 -4.46 6.76 -1.15
CA ASN A 113 -4.09 7.52 -2.34
C ASN A 113 -5.09 7.43 -3.51
N TRP A 114 -6.38 7.42 -3.19
CA TRP A 114 -7.43 7.82 -4.12
C TRP A 114 -7.11 9.16 -4.79
N GLN A 115 -7.33 9.22 -6.11
CA GLN A 115 -7.09 10.40 -6.95
C GLN A 115 -8.34 10.69 -7.78
N SER A 116 -9.02 11.80 -7.49
CA SER A 116 -10.13 12.35 -8.28
C SER A 116 -9.68 13.45 -9.25
N TYR A 117 -8.40 13.48 -9.57
CA TYR A 117 -7.74 14.50 -10.39
C TYR A 117 -6.68 13.85 -11.28
N SER A 118 -6.28 14.51 -12.37
CA SER A 118 -5.08 14.16 -13.13
C SER A 118 -3.85 14.81 -12.48
N PRO A 119 -2.89 14.03 -11.94
CA PRO A 119 -1.76 14.57 -11.18
C PRO A 119 -0.90 15.56 -11.96
N GLU A 120 -0.56 15.24 -13.20
CA GLU A 120 0.28 16.05 -14.08
C GLU A 120 -0.35 17.42 -14.43
N ALA A 121 -1.68 17.51 -14.35
CA ALA A 121 -2.44 18.75 -14.54
C ALA A 121 -2.66 19.52 -13.22
N ALA A 122 -2.96 18.83 -12.12
CA ALA A 122 -3.45 19.46 -10.89
C ALA A 122 -2.39 19.70 -9.81
N ILE A 123 -1.32 18.90 -9.75
CA ILE A 123 -0.32 18.94 -8.66
C ILE A 123 1.02 19.49 -9.16
N SER A 124 1.58 20.43 -8.41
CA SER A 124 2.94 20.93 -8.64
C SER A 124 4.01 19.91 -8.24
N ASN A 125 5.17 19.94 -8.89
CA ASN A 125 6.25 19.02 -8.56
C ASN A 125 6.74 19.18 -7.11
N LEU A 126 6.67 20.40 -6.55
CA LEU A 126 6.99 20.63 -5.14
C LEU A 126 6.00 19.95 -4.21
N THR A 127 4.69 20.13 -4.43
CA THR A 127 3.63 19.49 -3.62
C THR A 127 3.65 17.97 -3.78
N GLN A 128 3.95 17.48 -4.98
CA GLN A 128 4.15 16.07 -5.26
C GLN A 128 5.30 15.50 -4.40
N MET A 129 6.46 16.17 -4.39
CA MET A 129 7.66 15.72 -3.70
C MET A 129 7.60 15.91 -2.17
N LEU A 130 7.23 17.10 -1.70
CA LEU A 130 7.26 17.45 -0.26
C LEU A 130 5.96 17.10 0.48
N GLY A 131 4.88 16.88 -0.25
CA GLY A 131 3.58 16.50 0.32
C GLY A 131 3.29 15.03 0.10
N LEU A 132 2.94 14.69 -1.14
CA LEU A 132 2.40 13.37 -1.48
C LEU A 132 3.44 12.25 -1.27
N ALA A 133 4.67 12.41 -1.77
CA ALA A 133 5.72 11.41 -1.57
C ALA A 133 6.14 11.28 -0.09
N VAL A 134 6.18 12.38 0.66
CA VAL A 134 6.45 12.35 2.11
C VAL A 134 5.36 11.57 2.83
N GLN A 135 4.08 11.82 2.52
CA GLN A 135 3.00 11.03 3.11
C GLN A 135 3.11 9.55 2.73
N ASN A 136 3.56 9.20 1.51
CA ASN A 136 3.75 7.79 1.14
C ASN A 136 4.74 7.03 2.02
N PHE A 137 5.74 7.72 2.57
CA PHE A 137 6.63 7.16 3.58
C PHE A 137 5.97 7.09 4.95
N LEU A 138 5.31 8.17 5.37
CA LEU A 138 4.81 8.33 6.73
C LEU A 138 3.57 7.46 6.99
N SER A 139 2.62 7.41 6.06
CA SER A 139 1.42 6.56 6.15
C SER A 139 1.78 5.08 6.24
N ALA A 140 2.70 4.61 5.39
CA ALA A 140 3.22 3.24 5.43
C ALA A 140 3.97 2.95 6.74
N ALA A 141 4.79 3.88 7.22
CA ALA A 141 5.50 3.74 8.49
C ALA A 141 4.54 3.69 9.69
N VAL A 142 3.45 4.46 9.68
CA VAL A 142 2.36 4.37 10.67
C VAL A 142 1.74 2.97 10.67
N GLY A 143 1.42 2.43 9.49
CA GLY A 143 0.88 1.07 9.36
C GLY A 143 1.80 0.02 9.98
N MET A 144 3.10 0.04 9.65
CA MET A 144 4.08 -0.86 10.26
C MET A 144 4.25 -0.65 11.76
N ALA A 145 4.20 0.60 12.24
CA ALA A 145 4.31 0.93 13.66
C ALA A 145 3.14 0.33 14.46
N VAL A 146 1.90 0.48 13.96
CA VAL A 146 0.70 -0.12 14.58
C VAL A 146 0.80 -1.65 14.58
N ALA A 147 1.25 -2.26 13.47
CA ALA A 147 1.48 -3.70 13.43
C ALA A 147 2.54 -4.15 14.47
N ALA A 148 3.67 -3.46 14.56
CA ALA A 148 4.71 -3.75 15.55
C ALA A 148 4.20 -3.61 16.99
N ALA A 149 3.40 -2.58 17.26
CA ALA A 149 2.78 -2.35 18.57
C ALA A 149 1.81 -3.48 18.94
N LEU A 150 0.98 -3.94 17.98
CA LEU A 150 0.10 -5.10 18.18
C LEU A 150 0.90 -6.38 18.44
N ILE A 151 1.95 -6.65 17.67
CA ILE A 151 2.81 -7.82 17.86
C ILE A 151 3.46 -7.79 19.25
N ARG A 152 3.97 -6.63 19.71
CA ARG A 152 4.50 -6.49 21.07
C ARG A 152 3.41 -6.72 22.12
N GLY A 153 2.21 -6.21 21.89
CA GLY A 153 1.04 -6.45 22.73
C GLY A 153 0.71 -7.93 22.85
N ILE A 154 0.82 -8.70 21.78
CA ILE A 154 0.63 -10.16 21.77
C ILE A 154 1.80 -10.88 22.47
N ALA A 155 3.04 -10.54 22.14
CA ALA A 155 4.25 -11.23 22.61
C ALA A 155 4.55 -11.00 24.11
N ARG A 156 4.30 -9.80 24.65
CA ARG A 156 4.59 -9.45 26.05
C ARG A 156 3.63 -10.18 26.99
N ARG A 157 4.15 -11.02 27.89
CA ARG A 157 3.33 -11.80 28.85
C ARG A 157 3.06 -11.08 30.18
N ARG A 158 3.90 -10.10 30.55
CA ARG A 158 3.83 -9.32 31.79
C ARG A 158 4.28 -7.88 31.50
N GLY A 159 3.72 -6.90 32.20
CA GLY A 159 4.11 -5.50 32.07
C GLY A 159 3.02 -4.51 32.50
N THR A 160 3.37 -3.22 32.49
CA THR A 160 2.54 -2.06 32.87
C THR A 160 1.56 -1.61 31.78
N GLY A 161 1.41 -2.38 30.68
CA GLY A 161 0.57 -2.03 29.53
C GLY A 161 1.27 -1.21 28.45
N GLU A 162 2.59 -1.06 28.54
CA GLU A 162 3.43 -0.39 27.56
C GLU A 162 3.66 -1.26 26.31
N ILE A 163 3.71 -0.63 25.13
CA ILE A 163 3.85 -1.30 23.82
C ILE A 163 4.94 -0.68 22.93
N GLY A 164 5.89 0.03 23.54
CA GLY A 164 6.97 0.75 22.84
C GLY A 164 6.66 2.22 22.65
N ASN A 165 7.23 2.85 21.62
CA ASN A 165 7.10 4.29 21.39
C ASN A 165 6.81 4.56 19.90
N PHE A 166 5.67 5.21 19.63
CA PHE A 166 5.19 5.49 18.29
C PHE A 166 6.21 6.26 17.46
N TRP A 167 6.81 7.31 18.02
CA TRP A 167 7.76 8.16 17.31
C TRP A 167 9.03 7.39 16.93
N VAL A 168 9.50 6.51 17.82
CA VAL A 168 10.64 5.63 17.54
C VAL A 168 10.31 4.66 16.41
N ASP A 169 9.14 4.04 16.46
CA ASP A 169 8.70 3.07 15.46
C ASP A 169 8.50 3.70 14.08
N LEU A 170 7.87 4.88 14.04
CA LEU A 170 7.68 5.68 12.84
C LEU A 170 9.04 6.00 12.20
N ILE A 171 9.94 6.62 12.96
CA ILE A 171 11.25 7.06 12.45
C ILE A 171 12.09 5.87 11.99
N ARG A 172 12.10 4.76 12.75
CA ARG A 172 12.85 3.56 12.38
C ARG A 172 12.26 2.87 11.15
N GLY A 173 10.94 2.77 11.06
CA GLY A 173 10.25 2.24 9.88
C GLY A 173 10.61 3.03 8.63
N THR A 174 10.57 4.36 8.70
CA THR A 174 10.94 5.24 7.59
C THR A 174 12.43 5.12 7.23
N VAL A 175 13.34 5.31 8.20
CA VAL A 175 14.78 5.46 7.92
C VAL A 175 15.49 4.13 7.68
N ARG A 176 15.11 3.06 8.39
CA ARG A 176 15.81 1.75 8.29
C ARG A 176 15.17 0.79 7.30
N ILE A 177 13.88 0.93 7.00
CA ILE A 177 13.16 -0.03 6.14
C ILE A 177 12.75 0.64 4.83
N LEU A 178 11.87 1.64 4.89
CA LEU A 178 11.27 2.20 3.68
C LEU A 178 12.28 2.95 2.82
N LEU A 179 13.07 3.86 3.40
CA LEU A 179 13.99 4.70 2.64
C LEU A 179 15.08 3.88 1.91
N PRO A 180 15.76 2.91 2.54
CA PRO A 180 16.75 2.09 1.84
C PRO A 180 16.13 1.22 0.74
N LEU A 181 14.96 0.60 1.00
CA LEU A 181 14.27 -0.21 -0.01
C LEU A 181 13.78 0.66 -1.18
N ALA A 182 13.22 1.84 -0.89
CA ALA A 182 12.75 2.77 -1.91
C ALA A 182 13.89 3.30 -2.78
N LEU A 183 15.07 3.52 -2.20
CA LEU A 183 16.26 3.88 -2.97
C LEU A 183 16.65 2.77 -3.95
N ILE A 184 16.64 1.51 -3.52
CA ILE A 184 16.95 0.35 -4.37
C ILE A 184 15.93 0.26 -5.52
N VAL A 185 14.64 0.28 -5.20
CA VAL A 185 13.57 0.18 -6.21
C VAL A 185 13.61 1.36 -7.17
N ALA A 186 13.73 2.60 -6.67
CA ALA A 186 13.81 3.80 -7.52
C ALA A 186 15.02 3.74 -8.46
N THR A 187 16.17 3.28 -7.96
CA THR A 187 17.37 3.12 -8.79
C THR A 187 17.13 2.14 -9.93
N ILE A 188 16.52 0.97 -9.65
CA ILE A 188 16.18 0.00 -10.69
C ILE A 188 15.19 0.60 -11.70
N LEU A 189 14.14 1.29 -11.24
CA LEU A 189 13.16 1.92 -12.12
C LEU A 189 13.80 2.96 -13.04
N VAL A 190 14.65 3.84 -12.50
CA VAL A 190 15.35 4.88 -13.28
C VAL A 190 16.30 4.25 -14.30
N LEU A 191 17.08 3.23 -13.91
CA LEU A 191 17.98 2.51 -14.82
C LEU A 191 17.24 1.80 -15.96
N GLN A 192 15.95 1.54 -15.80
CA GLN A 192 15.10 0.91 -16.81
C GLN A 192 14.22 1.93 -17.56
N GLY A 193 14.38 3.23 -17.32
CA GLY A 193 13.73 4.31 -18.09
C GLY A 193 12.59 5.04 -17.39
N ALA A 194 12.34 4.79 -16.10
CA ALA A 194 11.38 5.59 -15.34
C ALA A 194 11.90 7.02 -15.14
N VAL A 195 11.00 8.01 -15.14
CA VAL A 195 11.39 9.43 -15.12
C VAL A 195 11.77 9.88 -13.71
N GLN A 196 12.99 10.37 -13.56
CA GLN A 196 13.44 11.17 -12.43
C GLN A 196 14.10 12.45 -12.95
N SER A 197 13.45 13.60 -12.77
CA SER A 197 13.89 14.87 -13.33
C SER A 197 13.62 16.04 -12.38
N TRP A 198 14.50 17.04 -12.41
CA TRP A 198 14.26 18.33 -11.76
C TRP A 198 13.57 19.36 -12.67
N ARG A 199 13.32 19.01 -13.93
CA ARG A 199 12.51 19.82 -14.86
C ARG A 199 11.03 19.51 -14.63
N THR A 200 10.15 20.50 -14.81
CA THR A 200 8.69 20.35 -14.70
C THR A 200 8.03 19.87 -15.99
N GLY A 201 8.71 20.02 -17.12
CA GLY A 201 8.30 19.43 -18.39
C GLY A 201 9.32 19.68 -19.49
N ALA A 202 9.08 19.07 -20.65
CA ALA A 202 9.86 19.28 -21.87
C ALA A 202 8.92 19.53 -23.05
N MET A 203 9.26 20.48 -23.92
CA MET A 203 8.58 20.66 -25.19
C MET A 203 9.11 19.65 -26.21
N THR A 204 8.23 18.92 -26.86
CA THR A 204 8.55 17.99 -27.96
C THR A 204 7.72 18.36 -29.18
N THR A 205 8.33 18.34 -30.36
CA THR A 205 7.62 18.46 -31.63
C THR A 205 7.34 17.05 -32.13
N LEU A 206 6.06 16.71 -32.30
CA LEU A 206 5.61 15.43 -32.81
C LEU A 206 5.86 15.33 -34.32
N PHE A 207 5.74 14.13 -34.89
CA PHE A 207 6.01 13.88 -36.31
C PHE A 207 5.07 14.64 -37.26
N ASP A 208 3.88 15.01 -36.81
CA ASP A 208 2.90 15.84 -37.53
C ASP A 208 3.19 17.35 -37.40
N GLY A 209 4.27 17.74 -36.70
CA GLY A 209 4.63 19.13 -36.43
C GLY A 209 3.95 19.74 -35.20
N THR A 210 3.04 19.03 -34.53
CA THR A 210 2.34 19.50 -33.33
C THR A 210 3.32 19.60 -32.16
N ARG A 211 3.34 20.73 -31.45
CA ARG A 211 4.11 20.87 -30.21
C ARG A 211 3.31 20.32 -29.04
N SER A 212 3.91 19.40 -28.29
CA SER A 212 3.32 18.82 -27.08
C SER A 212 4.26 18.97 -25.89
N ARG A 213 3.68 19.17 -24.71
CA ARG A 213 4.43 19.26 -23.45
C ARG A 213 4.42 17.91 -22.76
N VAL A 214 5.59 17.37 -22.51
CA VAL A 214 5.79 16.15 -21.75
C VAL A 214 5.98 16.51 -20.27
N PRO A 215 5.10 16.06 -19.35
CA PRO A 215 5.25 16.33 -17.92
C PRO A 215 6.43 15.53 -17.33
N LEU A 216 7.30 16.22 -16.61
CA LEU A 216 8.49 15.64 -15.98
C LEU A 216 8.56 16.07 -14.51
N GLY A 217 9.26 15.27 -13.70
CA GLY A 217 9.46 15.57 -12.29
C GLY A 217 10.20 14.45 -11.57
N PRO A 218 10.37 14.57 -10.23
CA PRO A 218 11.06 13.56 -9.42
C PRO A 218 10.14 12.34 -9.14
N PHE A 219 9.68 11.70 -10.22
CA PHE A 219 8.56 10.77 -10.16
C PHE A 219 8.97 9.34 -9.84
N ALA A 220 10.10 8.84 -10.33
CA ALA A 220 10.57 7.49 -10.03
C ALA A 220 10.84 7.28 -8.53
N SER A 221 11.30 8.31 -7.81
CA SER A 221 11.42 8.24 -6.34
C SER A 221 10.08 8.05 -5.66
N GLN A 222 9.01 8.67 -6.16
CA GLN A 222 7.67 8.46 -5.62
C GLN A 222 7.08 7.13 -6.06
N GLU A 223 7.32 6.71 -7.29
CA GLU A 223 6.91 5.40 -7.81
C GLU A 223 7.41 4.27 -6.91
N ALA A 224 8.68 4.33 -6.49
CA ALA A 224 9.25 3.33 -5.60
C ALA A 224 8.54 3.23 -4.25
N ILE A 225 8.34 4.37 -3.56
CA ILE A 225 7.67 4.35 -2.25
C ILE A 225 6.18 4.10 -2.36
N LYS A 226 5.51 4.54 -3.44
CA LYS A 226 4.08 4.30 -3.58
C LYS A 226 3.79 2.79 -3.69
N LEU A 227 4.70 2.04 -4.31
CA LEU A 227 4.60 0.58 -4.45
C LEU A 227 5.03 -0.12 -3.16
N LEU A 228 6.20 0.22 -2.61
CA LEU A 228 6.72 -0.39 -1.38
C LEU A 228 5.83 -0.15 -0.16
N GLY A 229 5.31 1.07 -0.01
CA GLY A 229 4.43 1.44 1.09
C GLY A 229 2.97 1.06 0.88
N THR A 230 2.66 0.31 -0.19
CA THR A 230 1.30 -0.08 -0.59
C THR A 230 0.34 1.11 -0.56
N ASN A 231 0.74 2.20 -1.23
CA ASN A 231 0.03 3.47 -1.24
C ASN A 231 -0.78 3.68 -2.52
N GLY A 232 -0.15 3.49 -3.69
CA GLY A 232 -0.83 3.49 -5.00
C GLY A 232 -0.93 4.80 -5.78
N GLY A 233 -0.80 5.96 -5.15
CA GLY A 233 -1.03 7.25 -5.82
C GLY A 233 0.01 7.57 -6.90
N GLY A 234 -0.44 7.66 -8.16
CA GLY A 234 0.44 7.90 -9.31
C GLY A 234 0.85 9.36 -9.48
N THR A 235 1.99 9.59 -10.13
CA THR A 235 2.43 10.93 -10.58
C THR A 235 1.89 11.31 -11.97
N TYR A 236 1.27 10.34 -12.64
CA TYR A 236 0.58 10.47 -13.93
C TYR A 236 -0.82 9.89 -13.80
N GLY A 237 -1.78 10.37 -14.58
CA GLY A 237 -3.18 9.94 -14.52
C GLY A 237 -3.37 8.45 -14.82
N ALA A 238 -2.58 7.91 -15.76
CA ALA A 238 -2.54 6.47 -16.06
C ALA A 238 -1.77 5.64 -15.01
N ASN A 239 -1.35 6.26 -13.90
CA ASN A 239 -0.71 5.61 -12.76
C ASN A 239 0.50 4.74 -13.16
N SER A 240 0.43 3.43 -12.93
CA SER A 240 1.51 2.46 -13.19
C SER A 240 1.42 1.85 -14.59
N ALA A 241 0.41 2.24 -15.37
CA ALA A 241 0.36 1.95 -16.80
C ALA A 241 1.23 2.95 -17.56
N HIS A 242 1.43 4.17 -17.04
CA HIS A 242 2.17 5.22 -17.73
C HIS A 242 3.62 4.78 -18.07
N PRO A 243 4.12 4.96 -19.31
CA PRO A 243 5.47 4.56 -19.71
C PRO A 243 6.60 5.14 -18.85
N PHE A 244 6.43 6.34 -18.32
CA PHE A 244 7.42 6.95 -17.43
C PHE A 244 7.39 6.46 -15.99
N SER A 245 6.35 5.74 -15.58
CA SER A 245 6.26 5.10 -14.28
C SER A 245 6.76 3.65 -14.36
N ASN A 246 6.35 2.94 -15.41
CA ASN A 246 6.59 1.51 -15.60
C ASN A 246 6.96 1.23 -17.07
N PRO A 247 8.22 1.48 -17.45
CA PRO A 247 8.64 1.48 -18.86
C PRO A 247 8.67 0.07 -19.48
N MET A 248 8.98 -0.96 -18.71
CA MET A 248 9.35 -2.28 -19.26
C MET A 248 8.69 -3.45 -18.51
N PRO A 249 8.60 -4.65 -19.12
CA PRO A 249 8.14 -5.86 -18.41
C PRO A 249 8.94 -6.13 -17.12
N LEU A 250 10.25 -5.85 -17.13
CA LEU A 250 11.09 -6.02 -15.95
C LEU A 250 10.70 -5.06 -14.81
N THR A 251 10.44 -3.78 -15.12
CA THR A 251 9.97 -2.83 -14.09
C THR A 251 8.61 -3.24 -13.54
N ASN A 252 7.76 -3.88 -14.35
CA ASN A 252 6.49 -4.39 -13.88
C ASN A 252 6.67 -5.51 -12.84
N VAL A 253 7.60 -6.44 -13.07
CA VAL A 253 7.98 -7.47 -12.09
C VAL A 253 8.53 -6.83 -10.81
N VAL A 254 9.42 -5.85 -10.94
CA VAL A 254 9.99 -5.10 -9.80
C VAL A 254 8.89 -4.39 -9.00
N SER A 255 7.89 -3.82 -9.69
CA SER A 255 6.76 -3.17 -9.04
C SER A 255 5.88 -4.16 -8.27
N VAL A 256 5.61 -5.34 -8.83
CA VAL A 256 4.87 -6.40 -8.11
C VAL A 256 5.66 -6.90 -6.90
N VAL A 257 6.99 -7.07 -7.03
CA VAL A 257 7.85 -7.38 -5.88
C VAL A 257 7.75 -6.30 -4.82
N ALA A 258 7.86 -5.02 -5.20
CA ALA A 258 7.77 -3.89 -4.27
C ALA A 258 6.44 -3.87 -3.51
N ILE A 259 5.32 -4.16 -4.19
CA ILE A 259 3.99 -4.28 -3.57
C ILE A 259 3.97 -5.38 -2.49
N LEU A 260 4.56 -6.54 -2.76
CA LEU A 260 4.39 -7.74 -1.93
C LEU A 260 5.47 -7.89 -0.85
N ILE A 261 6.64 -7.28 -1.02
CA ILE A 261 7.84 -7.60 -0.24
C ILE A 261 7.70 -7.32 1.26
N ILE A 262 7.11 -6.18 1.64
CA ILE A 262 6.91 -5.82 3.04
C ILE A 262 5.76 -6.63 3.66
N PRO A 263 4.54 -6.71 3.07
CA PRO A 263 3.47 -7.55 3.58
C PRO A 263 3.89 -9.01 3.84
N VAL A 264 4.61 -9.62 2.89
CA VAL A 264 5.13 -10.99 3.02
C VAL A 264 6.17 -11.07 4.14
N SER A 265 7.14 -10.16 4.20
CA SER A 265 8.20 -10.14 5.23
C SER A 265 7.68 -9.83 6.63
N LEU A 266 6.55 -9.13 6.76
CA LEU A 266 5.90 -8.85 8.03
C LEU A 266 5.37 -10.12 8.71
N THR A 267 4.97 -11.15 7.95
CA THR A 267 4.60 -12.45 8.55
C THR A 267 5.82 -13.13 9.21
N ARG A 268 7.01 -13.05 8.60
CA ARG A 268 8.27 -13.49 9.22
C ARG A 268 8.58 -12.66 10.45
N THR A 269 8.46 -11.34 10.34
CA THR A 269 8.67 -10.37 11.43
C THR A 269 7.85 -10.73 12.65
N TYR A 270 6.55 -10.99 12.47
CA TYR A 270 5.65 -11.48 13.49
C TYR A 270 6.16 -12.77 14.13
N GLY A 271 6.44 -13.80 13.33
CA GLY A 271 6.97 -15.07 13.82
C GLY A 271 8.30 -14.93 14.60
N THR A 272 9.17 -13.99 14.21
CA THR A 272 10.39 -13.65 14.97
C THR A 272 10.06 -13.10 16.34
N MET A 273 9.19 -12.08 16.39
CA MET A 273 8.93 -11.30 17.58
C MET A 273 8.12 -12.09 18.62
N VAL A 274 7.23 -12.98 18.19
CA VAL A 274 6.53 -13.92 19.10
C VAL A 274 7.34 -15.17 19.44
N ARG A 275 8.54 -15.33 18.84
CA ARG A 275 9.46 -16.46 19.02
C ARG A 275 8.88 -17.82 18.61
N ASP A 276 7.94 -17.83 17.68
CA ASP A 276 7.42 -19.04 17.04
C ASP A 276 7.29 -18.81 15.54
N ARG A 277 8.19 -19.44 14.78
CA ARG A 277 8.24 -19.29 13.31
C ARG A 277 7.03 -19.91 12.62
N ARG A 278 6.39 -20.90 13.25
CA ARG A 278 5.22 -21.57 12.70
C ARG A 278 4.05 -20.60 12.58
N GLN A 279 3.90 -19.68 13.53
CA GLN A 279 2.88 -18.63 13.49
C GLN A 279 3.00 -17.75 12.24
N GLY A 280 4.23 -17.28 11.95
CA GLY A 280 4.49 -16.49 10.74
C GLY A 280 4.24 -17.27 9.45
N LEU A 281 4.64 -18.54 9.41
CA LEU A 281 4.42 -19.44 8.27
C LEU A 281 2.93 -19.75 8.06
N THR A 282 2.14 -19.92 9.12
CA THR A 282 0.69 -20.11 9.01
C THR A 282 0.03 -18.91 8.36
N LEU A 283 0.37 -17.68 8.79
CA LEU A 283 -0.17 -16.46 8.16
C LEU A 283 0.27 -16.35 6.70
N LEU A 284 1.55 -16.61 6.41
CA LEU A 284 2.04 -16.61 5.03
C LEU A 284 1.30 -17.63 4.16
N GLY A 285 1.04 -18.83 4.67
CA GLY A 285 0.31 -19.87 3.94
C GLY A 285 -1.11 -19.44 3.57
N VAL A 286 -1.83 -18.82 4.52
CA VAL A 286 -3.18 -18.25 4.25
C VAL A 286 -3.10 -17.19 3.15
N MET A 287 -2.16 -16.24 3.27
CA MET A 287 -1.97 -15.19 2.26
C MET A 287 -1.65 -15.76 0.87
N ALA A 288 -0.74 -16.74 0.81
CA ALA A 288 -0.30 -17.36 -0.44
C ALA A 288 -1.42 -18.14 -1.14
N VAL A 289 -2.24 -18.88 -0.37
CA VAL A 289 -3.39 -19.63 -0.90
C VAL A 289 -4.43 -18.68 -1.48
N ILE A 290 -4.83 -17.64 -0.73
CA ILE A 290 -5.84 -16.69 -1.19
C ILE A 290 -5.34 -15.92 -2.42
N TRP A 291 -4.13 -15.37 -2.36
CA TRP A 291 -3.54 -14.62 -3.47
C TRP A 291 -3.35 -15.50 -4.72
N GLY A 292 -2.84 -16.72 -4.55
CA GLY A 292 -2.63 -17.66 -5.67
C GLY A 292 -3.94 -18.12 -6.32
N ALA A 293 -4.96 -18.41 -5.51
CA ALA A 293 -6.29 -18.76 -6.01
C ALA A 293 -6.92 -17.59 -6.79
N MET A 294 -6.82 -16.37 -6.26
CA MET A 294 -7.36 -15.19 -6.95
C MET A 294 -6.59 -14.87 -8.23
N LEU A 295 -5.26 -15.02 -8.24
CA LEU A 295 -4.44 -14.85 -9.43
C LEU A 295 -4.84 -15.86 -10.51
N ALA A 296 -4.95 -17.14 -10.16
CA ALA A 296 -5.38 -18.17 -11.08
C ALA A 296 -6.78 -17.88 -11.64
N PHE A 297 -7.71 -17.46 -10.77
CA PHE A 297 -9.07 -17.12 -11.17
C PHE A 297 -9.11 -15.92 -12.14
N VAL A 298 -8.58 -14.77 -11.74
CA VAL A 298 -8.60 -13.54 -12.55
C VAL A 298 -7.86 -13.74 -13.87
N TRP A 299 -6.67 -14.36 -13.85
CA TRP A 299 -5.92 -14.63 -15.08
C TRP A 299 -6.71 -15.57 -16.01
N THR A 300 -7.35 -16.62 -15.49
CA THR A 300 -8.17 -17.52 -16.33
C THR A 300 -9.36 -16.78 -16.95
N MET A 301 -10.01 -15.88 -16.21
CA MET A 301 -11.14 -15.10 -16.74
C MET A 301 -10.68 -14.12 -17.82
N GLU A 302 -9.58 -13.39 -17.61
CA GLU A 302 -9.05 -12.45 -18.60
C GLU A 302 -8.42 -13.14 -19.83
N SER A 303 -8.00 -14.39 -19.71
CA SER A 303 -7.50 -15.17 -20.85
C SER A 303 -8.61 -15.63 -21.79
N ARG A 304 -9.88 -15.44 -21.41
CA ARG A 304 -11.06 -15.72 -22.24
C ARG A 304 -11.52 -14.43 -22.89
N THR A 305 -11.99 -14.53 -24.13
CA THR A 305 -12.68 -13.42 -24.80
C THR A 305 -14.12 -13.34 -24.32
N SER A 306 -14.50 -12.25 -23.66
CA SER A 306 -15.88 -11.93 -23.30
C SER A 306 -16.37 -10.69 -24.06
N GLY A 307 -17.49 -10.81 -24.78
CA GLY A 307 -18.09 -9.71 -25.55
C GLY A 307 -17.57 -9.58 -26.98
N VAL A 308 -18.30 -8.80 -27.79
CA VAL A 308 -18.07 -8.69 -29.25
C VAL A 308 -16.70 -8.11 -29.60
N ALA A 309 -16.23 -7.10 -28.86
CA ALA A 309 -14.95 -6.44 -29.13
C ALA A 309 -13.75 -7.35 -28.88
N SER A 310 -13.73 -8.08 -27.75
CA SER A 310 -12.63 -8.98 -27.43
C SER A 310 -12.62 -10.23 -28.32
N GLN A 311 -13.79 -10.71 -28.77
CA GLN A 311 -13.89 -11.79 -29.75
C GLN A 311 -13.32 -11.37 -31.11
N ALA A 312 -13.67 -10.16 -31.57
CA ALA A 312 -13.12 -9.61 -32.82
C ALA A 312 -11.60 -9.38 -32.72
N ALA A 313 -11.12 -8.90 -31.58
CA ALA A 313 -9.68 -8.73 -31.32
C ALA A 313 -8.92 -10.04 -31.05
N GLY A 314 -9.63 -11.14 -30.78
CA GLY A 314 -9.07 -12.43 -30.39
C GLY A 314 -8.49 -12.48 -28.97
N ALA A 315 -8.58 -11.40 -28.18
CA ALA A 315 -8.07 -11.30 -26.82
C ALA A 315 -8.74 -10.16 -26.03
N MET A 316 -8.72 -10.25 -24.69
CA MET A 316 -9.26 -9.23 -23.77
C MET A 316 -8.23 -8.12 -23.51
N LEU A 317 -7.94 -7.31 -24.53
CA LEU A 317 -6.87 -6.28 -24.48
C LEU A 317 -7.34 -4.89 -24.02
N GLU A 318 -8.65 -4.66 -23.92
CA GLU A 318 -9.19 -3.38 -23.43
C GLU A 318 -8.66 -3.08 -22.02
N GLY A 319 -8.19 -1.85 -21.82
CA GLY A 319 -7.54 -1.41 -20.59
C GLY A 319 -6.20 -2.09 -20.26
N LYS A 320 -5.61 -2.89 -21.16
CA LYS A 320 -4.30 -3.54 -20.97
C LYS A 320 -3.21 -2.85 -21.78
N GLU A 321 -1.99 -2.87 -21.25
CA GLU A 321 -0.81 -2.37 -21.96
C GLU A 321 -0.15 -3.48 -22.77
N THR A 322 0.23 -3.17 -24.02
CA THR A 322 0.96 -4.10 -24.90
C THR A 322 2.30 -4.55 -24.30
N ARG A 323 2.93 -3.70 -23.49
CA ARG A 323 4.15 -4.01 -22.73
C ARG A 323 3.99 -5.17 -21.76
N PHE A 324 2.78 -5.37 -21.22
CA PHE A 324 2.54 -6.31 -20.12
C PHE A 324 1.72 -7.52 -20.58
N GLY A 325 0.75 -7.29 -21.45
CA GLY A 325 -0.22 -8.30 -21.85
C GLY A 325 -1.11 -8.76 -20.69
N ILE A 326 -2.00 -9.71 -20.99
CA ILE A 326 -3.00 -10.19 -20.02
C ILE A 326 -2.37 -10.78 -18.74
N PRO A 327 -1.35 -11.67 -18.81
CA PRO A 327 -0.82 -12.32 -17.61
C PRO A 327 -0.21 -11.34 -16.60
N ALA A 328 0.60 -10.39 -17.07
CA ALA A 328 1.29 -9.46 -16.19
C ALA A 328 0.36 -8.37 -15.66
N SER A 329 -0.69 -8.00 -16.42
CA SER A 329 -1.78 -7.17 -15.92
C SER A 329 -2.59 -7.87 -14.84
N ALA A 330 -2.95 -9.15 -15.01
CA ALA A 330 -3.66 -9.92 -13.98
C ALA A 330 -2.82 -10.08 -12.70
N LEU A 331 -1.52 -10.39 -12.84
CA LEU A 331 -0.58 -10.47 -11.72
C LEU A 331 -0.51 -9.17 -10.92
N PHE A 332 -0.41 -8.04 -11.62
CA PHE A 332 -0.36 -6.72 -10.98
C PHE A 332 -1.71 -6.38 -10.32
N ALA A 333 -2.82 -6.58 -11.02
CA ALA A 333 -4.17 -6.28 -10.53
C ALA A 333 -4.53 -7.08 -9.27
N VAL A 334 -4.22 -8.38 -9.21
CA VAL A 334 -4.45 -9.19 -8.02
C VAL A 334 -3.53 -8.78 -6.87
N SER A 335 -2.26 -8.47 -7.17
CA SER A 335 -1.31 -8.04 -6.15
C SER A 335 -1.68 -6.67 -5.56
N THR A 336 -2.07 -5.71 -6.39
CA THR A 336 -2.39 -4.34 -5.96
C THR A 336 -3.70 -4.27 -5.17
N THR A 337 -4.72 -5.06 -5.55
CA THR A 337 -6.00 -5.12 -4.82
C THR A 337 -5.93 -6.00 -3.58
N GLY A 338 -5.14 -7.08 -3.61
CA GLY A 338 -4.92 -7.95 -2.45
C GLY A 338 -4.08 -7.32 -1.36
N THR A 339 -3.30 -6.27 -1.67
CA THR A 339 -2.41 -5.57 -0.73
C THR A 339 -2.87 -4.15 -0.38
N SER A 340 -4.11 -3.76 -0.69
CA SER A 340 -4.57 -2.37 -0.52
C SER A 340 -3.67 -1.33 -1.17
N THR A 341 -2.90 -1.69 -2.21
CA THR A 341 -1.94 -0.75 -2.81
C THR A 341 -2.67 0.27 -3.66
N GLY A 342 -3.62 -0.13 -4.52
CA GLY A 342 -4.34 0.82 -5.38
C GLY A 342 -3.54 1.39 -6.55
N ALA A 343 -2.29 0.96 -6.77
CA ALA A 343 -1.57 1.22 -8.01
C ALA A 343 -2.25 0.46 -9.16
N VAL A 344 -2.39 1.07 -10.34
CA VAL A 344 -3.08 0.44 -11.48
C VAL A 344 -2.18 0.48 -12.71
N ASN A 345 -1.85 -0.68 -13.28
CA ASN A 345 -1.12 -0.81 -14.56
C ASN A 345 -2.01 -1.26 -15.74
N SER A 346 -3.28 -1.52 -15.46
CA SER A 346 -4.32 -1.89 -16.41
C SER A 346 -5.67 -1.50 -15.83
N ALA A 347 -6.55 -0.86 -16.62
CA ALA A 347 -7.83 -0.34 -16.13
C ALA A 347 -8.73 -1.48 -15.65
N HIS A 348 -8.99 -1.54 -14.33
CA HIS A 348 -9.82 -2.59 -13.72
C HIS A 348 -11.27 -2.56 -14.23
N ASP A 349 -11.77 -1.39 -14.61
CA ASP A 349 -13.11 -1.23 -15.19
C ASP A 349 -13.26 -1.93 -16.55
N SER A 350 -12.15 -2.16 -17.24
CA SER A 350 -12.08 -2.88 -18.51
C SER A 350 -11.85 -4.39 -18.37
N PHE A 351 -11.75 -4.91 -17.14
CA PHE A 351 -11.65 -6.37 -16.93
C PHE A 351 -12.99 -7.03 -17.26
N SER A 352 -12.95 -8.32 -17.59
CA SER A 352 -14.16 -9.13 -17.69
C SER A 352 -14.98 -9.05 -16.40
N ALA A 353 -16.30 -9.21 -16.47
CA ALA A 353 -17.18 -9.11 -15.30
C ALA A 353 -16.72 -10.01 -14.13
N ALA A 354 -16.30 -11.24 -14.43
CA ALA A 354 -15.77 -12.16 -13.44
C ALA A 354 -14.37 -11.75 -12.95
N GLY A 355 -13.48 -11.29 -13.84
CA GLY A 355 -12.16 -10.78 -13.47
C GLY A 355 -12.24 -9.57 -12.55
N GLY A 356 -13.02 -8.55 -12.93
CA GLY A 356 -13.30 -7.36 -12.10
C GLY A 356 -14.00 -7.70 -10.79
N GLY A 357 -14.94 -8.66 -10.79
CA GLY A 357 -15.56 -9.17 -9.57
C GLY A 357 -14.56 -9.82 -8.60
N GLY A 358 -13.57 -10.56 -9.12
CA GLY A 358 -12.46 -11.10 -8.32
C GLY A 358 -11.58 -10.00 -7.69
N LEU A 359 -11.31 -8.93 -8.44
CA LEU A 359 -10.57 -7.76 -7.93
C LEU A 359 -11.36 -7.02 -6.84
N LEU A 360 -12.67 -6.85 -7.01
CA LEU A 360 -13.56 -6.28 -5.98
C LEU A 360 -13.57 -7.17 -4.73
N TRP A 361 -13.61 -8.49 -4.89
CA TRP A 361 -13.58 -9.43 -3.78
C TRP A 361 -12.33 -9.27 -2.91
N ASN A 362 -11.15 -9.06 -3.51
CA ASN A 362 -9.92 -8.81 -2.74
C ASN A 362 -10.07 -7.63 -1.77
N MET A 363 -10.66 -6.52 -2.24
CA MET A 363 -10.89 -5.33 -1.43
C MET A 363 -11.98 -5.60 -0.37
N LEU A 364 -13.07 -6.24 -0.76
CA LEU A 364 -14.21 -6.55 0.13
C LEU A 364 -13.91 -7.64 1.16
N LEU A 365 -12.87 -8.45 0.97
CA LEU A 365 -12.38 -9.37 2.00
C LEU A 365 -11.64 -8.62 3.13
N GLY A 366 -11.43 -7.31 2.99
CA GLY A 366 -10.73 -6.46 3.95
C GLY A 366 -9.23 -6.37 3.72
N GLU A 367 -8.77 -6.68 2.49
CA GLU A 367 -7.38 -6.50 2.06
C GLU A 367 -6.38 -7.21 3.00
N VAL A 368 -6.66 -8.48 3.33
CA VAL A 368 -5.89 -9.27 4.30
C VAL A 368 -4.88 -10.23 3.67
N ALA A 369 -4.84 -10.34 2.34
CA ALA A 369 -4.07 -11.37 1.65
C ALA A 369 -3.41 -10.88 0.34
N PRO A 370 -2.13 -10.48 0.37
CA PRO A 370 -1.25 -10.33 1.54
C PRO A 370 -1.52 -9.11 2.43
N GLY A 371 -2.36 -8.20 1.94
CA GLY A 371 -2.74 -6.96 2.61
C GLY A 371 -1.69 -5.86 2.63
N GLY A 372 -2.11 -4.68 3.08
CA GLY A 372 -1.27 -3.48 3.08
C GLY A 372 -0.13 -3.53 4.09
N VAL A 373 0.81 -2.60 3.93
CA VAL A 373 1.99 -2.44 4.78
C VAL A 373 1.58 -2.18 6.23
N GLY A 374 1.65 -3.23 7.03
CA GLY A 374 1.16 -3.26 8.41
C GLY A 374 -0.33 -3.60 8.52
N SER A 375 -1.19 -2.95 7.72
CA SER A 375 -2.65 -3.14 7.77
C SER A 375 -3.12 -4.55 7.47
N GLY A 376 -2.53 -5.18 6.45
CA GLY A 376 -2.78 -6.58 6.14
C GLY A 376 -2.48 -7.49 7.32
N LEU A 377 -1.32 -7.28 7.98
CA LEU A 377 -0.90 -8.12 9.09
C LEU A 377 -1.79 -7.94 10.31
N TYR A 378 -2.05 -6.71 10.76
CA TYR A 378 -2.90 -6.52 11.94
C TYR A 378 -4.34 -6.96 11.65
N GLY A 379 -4.84 -6.77 10.42
CA GLY A 379 -6.16 -7.24 10.01
C GLY A 379 -6.23 -8.77 10.07
N LEU A 380 -5.25 -9.46 9.51
CA LEU A 380 -5.17 -10.92 9.54
C LEU A 380 -5.00 -11.47 10.97
N LEU A 381 -4.26 -10.78 11.84
CA LEU A 381 -4.14 -11.14 13.25
C LEU A 381 -5.47 -10.98 13.99
N VAL A 382 -6.23 -9.91 13.72
CA VAL A 382 -7.57 -9.73 14.31
C VAL A 382 -8.52 -10.84 13.83
N LEU A 383 -8.49 -11.19 12.54
CA LEU A 383 -9.23 -12.34 12.03
C LEU A 383 -8.80 -13.64 12.72
N ALA A 384 -7.50 -13.86 12.92
CA ALA A 384 -7.00 -15.04 13.62
C ALA A 384 -7.48 -15.11 15.09
N ILE A 385 -7.58 -13.98 15.78
CA ILE A 385 -8.15 -13.89 17.14
C ILE A 385 -9.63 -14.32 17.11
N ILE A 386 -10.41 -13.83 16.14
CA ILE A 386 -11.82 -14.23 15.98
C ILE A 386 -11.93 -15.72 15.65
N THR A 387 -11.09 -16.24 14.74
CA THR A 387 -11.08 -17.65 14.38
C THR A 387 -10.76 -18.54 15.57
N VAL A 388 -9.78 -18.17 16.39
CA VAL A 388 -9.45 -18.90 17.63
C VAL A 388 -10.58 -18.79 18.66
N PHE A 389 -11.25 -17.64 18.75
CA PHE A 389 -12.43 -17.47 19.58
C PHE A 389 -13.55 -18.44 19.20
N VAL A 390 -13.95 -18.44 17.93
CA VAL A 390 -14.98 -19.33 17.40
C VAL A 390 -14.57 -20.80 17.54
N GLY A 391 -13.33 -21.14 17.19
CA GLY A 391 -12.81 -22.51 17.32
C GLY A 391 -12.79 -23.01 18.77
N GLY A 392 -12.40 -22.16 19.73
CA GLY A 392 -12.44 -22.49 21.15
C GLY A 392 -13.85 -22.79 21.63
N LEU A 393 -14.83 -21.95 21.24
CA LEU A 393 -16.24 -22.17 21.56
C LEU A 393 -16.78 -23.47 20.96
N LEU A 394 -16.47 -23.78 19.71
CA LEU A 394 -16.91 -25.01 19.03
C LEU A 394 -16.36 -26.29 19.71
N VAL A 395 -15.15 -26.21 20.29
CA VAL A 395 -14.51 -27.35 21.00
C VAL A 395 -14.87 -27.33 22.50
N GLY A 396 -15.62 -26.34 22.99
CA GLY A 396 -16.00 -26.21 24.39
C GLY A 396 -14.85 -25.81 25.33
N ARG A 397 -13.79 -25.20 24.80
CA ARG A 397 -12.64 -24.71 25.58
C ARG A 397 -12.59 -23.19 25.61
N SER A 398 -12.03 -22.62 26.68
CA SER A 398 -11.75 -21.18 26.73
C SER A 398 -10.81 -20.78 25.59
N PRO A 399 -11.17 -19.78 24.76
CA PRO A 399 -10.31 -19.37 23.65
C PRO A 399 -9.00 -18.74 24.11
N GLU A 400 -7.89 -19.24 23.56
CA GLU A 400 -6.54 -18.79 23.90
C GLU A 400 -5.70 -18.56 22.64
N PHE A 401 -5.18 -17.34 22.47
CA PHE A 401 -4.25 -16.98 21.39
C PHE A 401 -2.86 -16.79 21.96
N LEU A 402 -1.91 -17.64 21.57
CA LEU A 402 -0.53 -17.66 22.08
C LEU A 402 -0.44 -17.69 23.63
N GLY A 403 -1.33 -18.46 24.26
CA GLY A 403 -1.41 -18.61 25.70
C GLY A 403 -2.05 -17.43 26.44
N LYS A 404 -2.61 -16.46 25.71
CA LYS A 404 -3.44 -15.38 26.28
C LYS A 404 -4.91 -15.70 26.06
N ARG A 405 -5.69 -15.67 27.14
CA ARG A 405 -7.14 -15.80 27.07
C ARG A 405 -7.75 -14.62 26.33
N ILE A 406 -8.66 -14.91 25.41
CA ILE A 406 -9.46 -13.90 24.72
C ILE A 406 -10.71 -13.67 25.56
N GLY A 407 -10.77 -12.52 26.24
CA GLY A 407 -11.92 -12.13 27.06
C GLY A 407 -13.00 -11.42 26.24
N ARG A 408 -14.06 -10.99 26.94
CA ARG A 408 -15.17 -10.22 26.36
C ARG A 408 -14.69 -8.92 25.71
N ARG A 409 -13.76 -8.22 26.36
CA ARG A 409 -13.27 -6.93 25.86
C ARG A 409 -12.51 -7.09 24.55
N GLU A 410 -11.62 -8.07 24.47
CA GLU A 410 -10.81 -8.34 23.29
C GLU A 410 -11.67 -8.75 22.10
N ILE A 411 -12.64 -9.66 22.31
CA ILE A 411 -13.52 -10.09 21.21
C ILE A 411 -14.47 -8.97 20.76
N THR A 412 -14.95 -8.11 21.67
CA THR A 412 -15.76 -6.94 21.28
C THR A 412 -14.96 -5.97 20.42
N LEU A 413 -13.70 -5.67 20.77
CA LEU A 413 -12.84 -4.80 19.96
C LEU A 413 -12.52 -5.41 18.60
N ALA A 414 -12.23 -6.71 18.55
CA ALA A 414 -11.99 -7.43 17.30
C ALA A 414 -13.23 -7.43 16.39
N ALA A 415 -14.42 -7.65 16.95
CA ALA A 415 -15.68 -7.62 16.20
C ALA A 415 -15.96 -6.21 15.66
N LEU A 416 -15.79 -5.16 16.47
CA LEU A 416 -15.94 -3.78 16.02
C LEU A 416 -14.99 -3.47 14.86
N TYR A 417 -13.72 -3.87 14.94
CA TYR A 417 -12.75 -3.68 13.86
C TYR A 417 -13.24 -4.31 12.54
N VAL A 418 -13.67 -5.57 12.56
CA VAL A 418 -14.14 -6.28 11.35
C VAL A 418 -15.39 -5.64 10.76
N LEU A 419 -16.25 -5.04 11.59
CA LEU A 419 -17.48 -4.40 11.14
C LEU A 419 -17.29 -3.01 10.52
N VAL A 420 -16.15 -2.33 10.76
CA VAL A 420 -15.92 -0.97 10.24
C VAL A 420 -16.02 -0.92 8.73
N MET A 421 -15.24 -1.75 8.03
CA MET A 421 -15.19 -1.75 6.56
C MET A 421 -16.55 -2.03 5.91
N PRO A 422 -17.24 -3.16 6.21
CA PRO A 422 -18.53 -3.44 5.57
C PRO A 422 -19.58 -2.39 5.90
N THR A 423 -19.59 -1.83 7.12
CA THR A 423 -20.51 -0.73 7.47
C THR A 423 -20.27 0.49 6.59
N LEU A 424 -19.01 0.94 6.46
CA LEU A 424 -18.67 2.10 5.65
C LEU A 424 -18.96 1.89 4.16
N VAL A 425 -18.60 0.73 3.61
CA VAL A 425 -18.82 0.42 2.19
C VAL A 425 -20.30 0.32 1.87
N LEU A 426 -21.08 -0.40 2.67
CA LEU A 426 -22.52 -0.58 2.41
C LEU A 426 -23.28 0.73 2.59
N THR A 427 -23.00 1.49 3.66
CA THR A 427 -23.64 2.79 3.87
C THR A 427 -23.24 3.80 2.79
N GLY A 428 -21.95 3.90 2.45
CA GLY A 428 -21.47 4.79 1.41
C GLY A 428 -22.09 4.47 0.04
N THR A 429 -22.11 3.19 -0.33
CA THR A 429 -22.73 2.73 -1.59
C THR A 429 -24.22 3.03 -1.61
N ALA A 430 -24.94 2.78 -0.52
CA ALA A 430 -26.36 3.09 -0.42
C ALA A 430 -26.63 4.59 -0.61
N ILE A 431 -25.82 5.46 0.00
CA ILE A 431 -25.92 6.92 -0.19
C ILE A 431 -25.69 7.29 -1.66
N THR A 432 -24.63 6.77 -2.30
CA THR A 432 -24.32 7.09 -3.70
C THR A 432 -25.40 6.63 -4.67
N VAL A 433 -26.00 5.44 -4.46
CA VAL A 433 -27.08 4.93 -5.33
C VAL A 433 -28.38 5.73 -5.16
N LEU A 434 -28.65 6.27 -3.96
CA LEU A 434 -29.87 7.04 -3.68
C LEU A 434 -29.79 8.50 -4.17
N LEU A 435 -28.59 9.07 -4.29
CA LEU A 435 -28.41 10.44 -4.80
C LEU A 435 -28.50 10.45 -6.33
N GLY A 436 -29.45 11.22 -6.88
CA GLY A 436 -29.70 11.30 -8.33
C GLY A 436 -28.64 12.06 -9.15
N SER A 437 -27.76 12.79 -8.48
CA SER A 437 -26.59 13.44 -9.07
C SER A 437 -25.55 13.68 -7.97
N THR A 438 -24.30 13.88 -8.36
CA THR A 438 -23.36 14.60 -7.49
C THR A 438 -23.87 16.05 -7.44
N PRO A 439 -24.25 16.62 -6.29
CA PRO A 439 -24.54 18.05 -6.21
C PRO A 439 -23.34 18.78 -6.80
N ASP A 440 -23.57 19.75 -7.69
CA ASP A 440 -22.50 20.52 -8.33
C ASP A 440 -21.46 20.91 -7.28
N VAL A 441 -20.30 20.26 -7.32
CA VAL A 441 -19.30 20.41 -6.27
C VAL A 441 -18.69 21.80 -6.42
N LEU A 442 -19.10 22.69 -5.51
CA LEU A 442 -18.62 24.06 -5.27
C LEU A 442 -17.10 24.21 -5.25
#